data_AF-A0A835Z946-F1
#
_entry.id   AF-A0A835Z946-F1
#
_cell.length_a   1.000
_cell.length_b   1.000
_cell.length_c   1.000
_cell.angle_alpha   90.00
_cell.angle_beta   90.00
_cell.angle_gamma   90.00
#
_symmetry.space_group_name_H-M   'P 1'
#
loop_
_entity.id
_entity.type
_entity.pdbx_description
1 polymer ?
#
loop_
_entity_poly.entity_id
_entity_poly.type
_entity_poly.pdbx_seq_one_letter_code
_entity_poly.pdbx_strand_id
1 'polypeptide(L)'
;MERGRVSAACTLVLTGRLSVAAGRDEFPSDAGPWSVLAADALLSPEGHYKPDFSARVASDALRIVRMSRATFEVVKEAPVTPPATSPREADAVAVGRGDGGGSTAGGERGGSGGVGGGGAWGVGGGGSESEVRIGEEADERVDEQGEEQVEEEGEERRSTRRAQMKKPLLPR
;
A
#
# COMPACT_ATOMS: atom_id res chain seq x y z
N MET A 1 -6.05 -0.61 7.82
CA MET A 1 -7.00 -0.84 6.71
C MET A 1 -8.24 -1.47 7.29
N GLU A 2 -9.41 -1.15 6.74
CA GLU A 2 -10.69 -1.60 7.28
C GLU A 2 -11.42 -2.48 6.26
N ARG A 3 -11.95 -3.60 6.74
CA ARG A 3 -12.66 -4.58 5.92
C ARG A 3 -13.91 -3.95 5.31
N GLY A 4 -14.14 -4.18 4.02
CA GLY A 4 -15.33 -3.71 3.30
C GLY A 4 -15.34 -2.21 2.96
N ARG A 5 -14.42 -1.42 3.51
CA ARG A 5 -14.21 -0.02 3.14
C ARG A 5 -13.31 0.05 1.92
N VAL A 6 -13.69 0.85 0.95
CA VAL A 6 -12.91 1.04 -0.28
C VAL A 6 -11.49 1.48 0.06
N SER A 7 -10.50 0.85 -0.57
CA SER A 7 -9.09 1.21 -0.40
C SER A 7 -8.42 1.36 -1.76
N ALA A 8 -7.66 2.44 -1.94
CA ALA A 8 -6.97 2.75 -3.19
C ALA A 8 -5.43 2.66 -3.08
N ALA A 9 -4.93 1.99 -2.03
CA ALA A 9 -3.50 1.93 -1.76
C ALA A 9 -3.02 0.53 -1.41
N CYS A 10 -1.87 0.16 -1.97
CA CYS A 10 -1.09 -1.00 -1.58
C CYS A 10 -0.11 -0.62 -0.46
N THR A 11 0.15 -1.54 0.47
CA THR A 11 1.07 -1.33 1.60
C THR A 11 2.12 -2.43 1.64
N LEU A 12 3.40 -2.05 1.65
CA LEU A 12 4.54 -2.93 1.89
C LEU A 12 5.09 -2.66 3.29
N VAL A 13 5.17 -3.70 4.12
CA VAL A 13 5.77 -3.61 5.46
C VAL A 13 7.29 -3.66 5.32
N LEU A 14 8.01 -2.67 5.84
CA LEU A 14 9.48 -2.68 5.87
C LEU A 14 10.02 -3.23 7.19
N THR A 15 9.45 -2.78 8.31
CA THR A 15 9.82 -3.21 9.67
C THR A 15 8.61 -3.19 10.58
N GLY A 16 8.58 -4.06 11.59
CA GLY A 16 7.46 -4.18 12.53
C GLY A 16 6.51 -5.35 12.18
N ARG A 17 5.35 -5.39 12.84
CA ARG A 17 4.32 -6.43 12.64
C ARG A 17 2.93 -5.80 12.53
N LEU A 18 2.13 -6.34 11.62
CA LEU A 18 0.70 -6.04 11.48
C LEU A 18 -0.11 -7.28 11.84
N SER A 19 -1.15 -7.11 12.66
CA SER A 19 -2.17 -8.14 12.85
C SER A 19 -3.25 -7.96 11.80
N VAL A 20 -3.49 -9.01 11.01
CA VAL A 20 -4.43 -9.04 9.90
C VAL A 20 -5.51 -10.06 10.23
N ALA A 21 -6.77 -9.64 10.19
CA ALA A 21 -7.91 -10.56 10.30
C ALA A 21 -8.59 -10.65 8.93
N ALA A 22 -8.53 -11.83 8.30
CA ALA A 22 -8.99 -12.04 6.93
C ALA A 22 -10.33 -12.79 6.86
N GLY A 23 -11.15 -12.45 5.85
CA GLY A 23 -12.38 -13.14 5.52
C GLY A 23 -13.54 -12.86 6.47
N ARG A 24 -14.57 -13.73 6.42
CA ARG A 24 -15.76 -13.63 7.28
C ARG A 24 -15.50 -14.16 8.69
N ASP A 25 -14.61 -15.15 8.79
CA ASP A 25 -14.28 -15.82 10.06
C ASP A 25 -13.18 -15.10 10.84
N GLU A 26 -12.72 -13.94 10.34
CA GLU A 26 -11.70 -13.10 10.97
C GLU A 26 -10.42 -13.88 11.29
N PHE A 27 -9.96 -14.72 10.35
CA PHE A 27 -8.79 -15.56 10.58
C PHE A 27 -7.58 -14.70 10.92
N PRO A 28 -7.03 -14.83 12.15
CA PRO A 28 -5.92 -14.01 12.60
C PRO A 28 -4.64 -14.48 11.91
N SER A 29 -3.96 -13.54 11.28
CA SER A 29 -2.68 -13.74 10.62
C SER A 29 -1.77 -12.57 10.95
N ASP A 30 -0.49 -12.85 11.17
CA ASP A 30 0.50 -11.80 11.35
C ASP A 30 1.24 -11.54 10.03
N ALA A 31 1.33 -10.28 9.64
CA ALA A 31 2.11 -9.81 8.51
C ALA A 31 3.40 -9.15 9.02
N GLY A 32 4.54 -9.77 8.69
CA GLY A 32 5.87 -9.30 9.07
C GLY A 32 6.54 -8.42 8.02
N PRO A 33 7.84 -8.11 8.20
CA PRO A 33 8.64 -7.40 7.20
C PRO A 33 8.55 -8.06 5.81
N TRP A 34 8.56 -7.22 4.78
CA TRP A 34 8.41 -7.57 3.36
C TRP A 34 7.06 -8.15 2.96
N SER A 35 6.05 -8.13 3.85
CA SER A 35 4.69 -8.52 3.50
C SER A 35 4.01 -7.41 2.70
N VAL A 36 3.35 -7.79 1.61
CA VAL A 36 2.55 -6.89 0.77
C VAL A 36 1.07 -7.10 1.06
N LEU A 37 0.36 -6.00 1.34
CA LEU A 37 -1.08 -5.97 1.56
C LEU A 37 -1.78 -5.18 0.46
N ALA A 38 -2.96 -5.65 0.05
CA ALA A 38 -3.81 -4.98 -0.94
C ALA A 38 -3.12 -4.68 -2.28
N ALA A 39 -2.34 -5.62 -2.82
CA ALA A 39 -1.71 -5.47 -4.14
C ALA A 39 -2.75 -5.22 -5.25
N ASP A 40 -3.90 -5.88 -5.16
CA ASP A 40 -5.01 -5.76 -6.12
C ASP A 40 -5.65 -4.36 -6.15
N ALA A 41 -5.40 -3.52 -5.13
CA ALA A 41 -5.83 -2.13 -5.11
C ALA A 41 -5.15 -1.30 -6.22
N LEU A 42 -3.97 -1.72 -6.69
CA LEU A 42 -3.25 -1.06 -7.79
C LEU A 42 -3.80 -1.47 -9.16
N LEU A 43 -4.38 -2.67 -9.24
CA LEU A 43 -4.91 -3.23 -10.50
C LEU A 43 -6.37 -2.81 -10.71
N SER A 44 -7.16 -2.78 -9.64
CA SER A 44 -8.59 -2.47 -9.67
C SER A 44 -8.86 -0.97 -9.84
N PRO A 45 -9.83 -0.54 -10.67
CA PRO A 45 -10.15 0.87 -10.86
C PRO A 45 -10.37 1.60 -9.53
N GLU A 46 -10.03 2.88 -9.49
CA GLU A 46 -10.19 3.69 -8.28
C GLU A 46 -11.65 3.63 -7.78
N GLY A 47 -11.84 3.39 -6.48
CA GLY A 47 -13.17 3.23 -5.92
C GLY A 47 -13.71 1.80 -5.86
N HIS A 48 -13.11 0.84 -6.58
CA HIS A 48 -13.68 -0.51 -6.74
C HIS A 48 -13.08 -1.58 -5.82
N TYR A 49 -11.84 -1.41 -5.36
CA TYR A 49 -11.21 -2.40 -4.50
C TYR A 49 -11.72 -2.29 -3.06
N LYS A 50 -12.29 -3.40 -2.56
CA LYS A 50 -12.70 -3.57 -1.17
C LYS A 50 -11.92 -4.74 -0.56
N PRO A 51 -10.97 -4.49 0.35
CA PRO A 51 -10.28 -5.57 1.05
C PRO A 51 -11.28 -6.34 1.91
N ASP A 52 -11.13 -7.66 1.93
CA ASP A 52 -11.88 -8.59 2.77
C ASP A 52 -11.21 -8.83 4.13
N PHE A 53 -10.11 -8.13 4.40
CA PHE A 53 -9.36 -8.19 5.64
C PHE A 53 -9.33 -6.84 6.37
N SER A 54 -9.11 -6.89 7.68
CA SER A 54 -8.74 -5.72 8.48
C SER A 54 -7.29 -5.85 8.92
N ALA A 55 -6.56 -4.73 8.96
CA ALA A 55 -5.14 -4.72 9.35
C ALA A 55 -4.90 -3.65 10.40
N ARG A 56 -4.31 -4.06 11.53
CA ARG A 56 -3.99 -3.24 12.71
C ARG A 56 -2.52 -3.37 13.07
N VAL A 57 -1.96 -2.32 13.68
CA VAL A 57 -0.56 -2.32 14.12
C VAL A 57 -0.42 -3.21 15.36
N ALA A 58 0.52 -4.16 15.33
CA ALA A 58 0.77 -5.10 16.42
C ALA A 58 2.14 -4.88 17.11
N SER A 59 3.00 -4.02 16.55
CA SER A 59 4.30 -3.65 17.11
C SER A 59 4.35 -2.19 17.53
N ASP A 60 5.23 -1.84 18.47
CA ASP A 60 5.39 -0.46 18.95
C ASP A 60 5.88 0.49 17.83
N ALA A 61 6.79 0.00 17.00
CA ALA A 61 7.30 0.72 15.83
C ALA A 61 6.94 -0.03 14.55
N LEU A 62 6.46 0.70 13.55
CA LEU A 62 6.09 0.17 12.23
C LEU A 62 6.60 1.11 11.14
N ARG A 63 7.31 0.58 10.16
CA ARG A 63 7.67 1.30 8.93
C ARG A 63 7.00 0.62 7.76
N ILE A 64 6.26 1.40 6.98
CA ILE A 64 5.55 0.93 5.80
C ILE A 64 5.84 1.85 4.61
N VAL A 65 5.79 1.29 3.42
CA VAL A 65 5.66 2.04 2.17
C VAL A 65 4.22 1.89 1.72
N ARG A 66 3.56 3.01 1.46
CA ARG A 66 2.19 3.04 0.95
C ARG A 66 2.20 3.67 -0.42
N MET A 67 1.65 2.95 -1.40
CA MET A 67 1.60 3.41 -2.79
C MET A 67 0.15 3.46 -3.23
N SER A 68 -0.30 4.64 -3.66
CA SER A 68 -1.63 4.82 -4.25
C SER A 68 -1.64 4.37 -5.71
N ARG A 69 -2.83 4.05 -6.23
CA ARG A 69 -3.01 3.79 -7.66
C ARG A 69 -2.52 4.96 -8.51
N ALA A 70 -2.83 6.20 -8.13
CA ALA A 70 -2.41 7.38 -8.87
C ALA A 70 -0.88 7.45 -9.02
N THR A 71 -0.14 7.22 -7.93
CA THR A 71 1.34 7.16 -7.98
C THR A 71 1.82 6.00 -8.85
N PHE A 72 1.18 4.84 -8.75
CA PHE A 72 1.53 3.67 -9.54
C PHE A 72 1.37 3.89 -11.05
N GLU A 73 0.25 4.50 -11.50
CA GLU A 73 0.04 4.78 -12.93
C GLU A 73 1.04 5.82 -13.45
N VAL A 74 1.38 6.84 -12.66
CA VAL A 74 2.43 7.81 -13.05
C VAL A 74 3.78 7.12 -13.25
N VAL A 75 4.17 6.23 -12.34
CA VAL A 75 5.44 5.49 -12.42
C VAL A 75 5.43 4.47 -13.56
N LYS A 76 4.28 3.87 -13.85
CA LYS A 76 4.09 2.90 -14.92
C LYS A 76 4.22 3.53 -16.32
N GLU A 77 3.67 4.74 -16.50
CA GLU A 77 3.77 5.49 -17.76
C GLU A 77 5.08 6.28 -17.88
N ALA A 78 5.80 6.49 -16.77
CA ALA A 78 7.07 7.17 -16.80
C ALA A 78 8.06 6.40 -17.70
N PRO A 79 8.70 7.07 -18.69
CA PRO A 79 9.75 6.43 -19.46
C PRO A 79 10.81 5.96 -18.48
N VAL A 80 11.21 4.69 -18.57
CA VAL A 80 12.33 4.14 -17.82
C VAL A 80 13.58 4.88 -18.28
N THR A 81 13.82 6.03 -17.68
CA THR A 81 15.07 6.74 -17.85
C THR A 81 16.05 5.86 -17.11
N PRO A 82 16.98 5.17 -17.82
CA PRO A 82 17.99 4.39 -17.12
C PRO A 82 18.62 5.36 -16.11
N PRO A 83 18.73 4.96 -14.82
CA PRO A 83 19.33 5.85 -13.83
C PRO A 83 20.65 6.28 -14.44
N ALA A 84 20.84 7.60 -14.61
CA ALA A 84 22.05 8.13 -15.20
C ALA A 84 23.18 7.48 -14.42
N THR A 85 23.87 6.52 -15.05
CA THR A 85 24.95 5.80 -14.44
C THR A 85 25.98 6.88 -14.21
N SER A 86 25.96 7.51 -13.04
CA SER A 86 27.04 8.41 -12.64
C SER A 86 28.28 7.57 -12.87
N PRO A 87 29.24 7.99 -13.71
CA PRO A 87 30.45 7.24 -13.93
C PRO A 87 31.04 7.03 -12.55
N ARG A 88 30.85 5.81 -12.03
CA ARG A 88 31.37 5.43 -10.73
C ARG A 88 32.85 5.37 -11.00
N GLU A 89 33.51 6.45 -10.59
CA GLU A 89 34.94 6.68 -10.68
C GLU A 89 35.62 5.35 -10.39
N ALA A 90 36.12 4.73 -11.46
CA ALA A 90 36.85 3.49 -11.41
C ALA A 90 38.22 3.83 -10.82
N ASP A 91 38.25 4.24 -9.56
CA ASP A 91 39.49 4.33 -8.83
C ASP A 91 39.97 2.92 -8.58
N ALA A 92 41.02 2.61 -9.34
CA ALA A 92 41.69 1.34 -9.41
C ALA A 92 42.28 0.96 -8.04
N VAL A 93 41.60 0.09 -7.30
CA VAL A 93 42.29 -0.75 -6.32
C VAL A 93 42.88 -1.92 -7.08
N ALA A 94 44.11 -1.73 -7.56
CA ALA A 94 44.99 -2.81 -7.97
C ALA A 94 45.27 -3.72 -6.76
N VAL A 95 44.38 -4.69 -6.52
CA VAL A 95 44.65 -5.78 -5.58
C VAL A 95 45.66 -6.71 -6.26
N GLY A 96 46.88 -6.68 -5.72
CA GLY A 96 47.99 -7.50 -6.16
C GLY A 96 47.60 -8.99 -6.25
N ARG A 97 48.10 -9.62 -7.30
CA ARG A 97 48.14 -11.07 -7.48
C ARG A 97 48.87 -11.70 -6.30
N GLY A 98 48.11 -12.21 -5.33
CA GLY A 98 48.55 -13.19 -4.35
C GLY A 98 48.19 -14.58 -4.87
N ASP A 99 49.15 -15.21 -5.53
CA ASP A 99 49.14 -16.61 -5.92
C ASP A 99 49.11 -17.48 -4.65
N GLY A 100 48.04 -18.25 -4.46
CA GLY A 100 47.81 -19.03 -3.23
C GLY A 100 46.92 -20.22 -3.51
N GLY A 101 47.52 -21.25 -4.13
CA GLY A 101 46.88 -22.54 -4.38
C GLY A 101 46.45 -23.25 -3.09
N GLY A 102 45.29 -23.90 -3.17
CA GLY A 102 44.76 -24.80 -2.15
C GLY A 102 43.55 -25.54 -2.72
N SER A 103 43.78 -26.63 -3.45
CA SER A 103 43.55 -28.00 -2.99
C SER A 103 42.07 -28.39 -2.97
N THR A 104 41.64 -29.04 -4.06
CA THR A 104 40.38 -29.77 -4.19
C THR A 104 40.50 -31.13 -3.50
N ALA A 105 39.75 -31.36 -2.43
CA ALA A 105 39.51 -32.70 -1.90
C ALA A 105 38.03 -32.87 -1.59
N GLY A 106 37.44 -33.93 -2.17
CA GLY A 106 36.03 -34.23 -2.16
C GLY A 106 35.44 -34.59 -0.80
N GLY A 107 34.12 -34.67 -0.79
CA GLY A 107 33.34 -35.14 0.35
C GLY A 107 31.92 -35.43 -0.09
N GLU A 108 31.69 -36.67 -0.52
CA GLU A 108 30.37 -37.28 -0.62
C GLU A 108 29.62 -37.10 0.71
N ARG A 109 28.35 -36.68 0.65
CA ARG A 109 27.44 -36.76 1.80
C ARG A 109 26.10 -37.33 1.36
N GLY A 110 25.98 -38.64 1.53
CA GLY A 110 24.72 -39.25 1.92
C GLY A 110 24.40 -38.87 3.38
N GLY A 111 23.12 -38.75 3.71
CA GLY A 111 22.71 -38.41 5.07
C GLY A 111 21.23 -38.11 5.20
N SER A 112 20.43 -39.18 5.21
CA SER A 112 19.03 -39.20 5.62
C SER A 112 18.88 -38.89 7.12
N GLY A 113 17.79 -38.20 7.49
CA GLY A 113 17.14 -38.32 8.79
C GLY A 113 17.39 -37.16 9.76
N GLY A 114 16.31 -36.54 10.22
CA GLY A 114 16.34 -35.54 11.29
C GLY A 114 14.97 -34.91 11.55
N VAL A 115 14.12 -35.63 12.28
CA VAL A 115 12.91 -35.11 12.94
C VAL A 115 13.32 -34.49 14.29
N GLY A 116 12.70 -33.36 14.65
CA GLY A 116 12.83 -32.69 15.96
C GLY A 116 13.45 -31.31 15.82
N GLY A 117 13.06 -30.26 16.52
CA GLY A 117 12.16 -30.06 17.66
C GLY A 117 12.19 -28.56 17.97
N GLY A 118 11.23 -28.09 18.78
CA GLY A 118 10.99 -26.67 19.03
C GLY A 118 12.21 -25.87 19.49
N GLY A 119 12.29 -24.63 18.98
CA GLY A 119 13.25 -23.62 19.40
C GLY A 119 12.52 -22.38 19.87
N ALA A 120 12.69 -22.08 21.15
CA ALA A 120 12.19 -20.91 21.84
C ALA A 120 12.70 -19.61 21.20
N TRP A 121 11.80 -18.64 21.03
CA TRP A 121 12.14 -17.32 20.56
C TRP A 121 12.68 -16.52 21.75
N GLY A 122 14.01 -16.33 21.73
CA GLY A 122 14.73 -15.57 22.71
C GLY A 122 14.30 -14.10 22.71
N VAL A 123 13.97 -13.62 23.89
CA VAL A 123 13.79 -12.21 24.22
C VAL A 123 15.18 -11.57 24.26
N GLY A 124 15.49 -10.75 23.28
CA GLY A 124 16.71 -9.95 23.21
C GLY A 124 16.36 -8.47 23.16
N GLY A 125 16.32 -7.84 24.33
CA GLY A 125 16.16 -6.39 24.48
C GLY A 125 17.43 -5.64 24.12
N GLY A 126 17.25 -4.40 23.65
CA GLY A 126 18.33 -3.49 23.28
C GLY A 126 17.83 -2.37 22.38
N GLY A 127 16.74 -1.69 22.79
CA GLY A 127 16.22 -0.53 22.10
C GLY A 127 17.02 0.71 22.48
N SER A 128 17.83 1.22 21.53
CA SER A 128 18.30 2.59 21.56
C SER A 128 17.11 3.51 21.31
N GLU A 129 16.69 4.19 22.38
CA GLU A 129 15.68 5.23 22.42
C GLU A 129 16.04 6.31 21.38
N SER A 130 15.33 6.32 20.26
CA SER A 130 15.31 7.47 19.34
C SER A 130 13.96 8.12 19.53
N GLU A 131 13.95 9.15 20.37
CA GLU A 131 12.82 10.03 20.64
C GLU A 131 12.41 10.71 19.32
N VAL A 132 11.48 10.10 18.59
CA VAL A 132 10.78 10.74 17.49
C VAL A 132 9.71 11.60 18.11
N ARG A 133 9.98 12.90 18.24
CA ARG A 133 8.98 13.90 18.56
C ARG A 133 7.98 13.94 17.42
N ILE A 134 6.85 13.27 17.63
CA ILE A 134 5.67 13.41 16.79
C ILE A 134 5.23 14.85 16.97
N GLY A 135 5.43 15.65 15.92
CA GLY A 135 4.89 17.00 15.83
C GLY A 135 3.39 16.93 16.04
N GLU A 136 2.96 17.60 17.11
CA GLU A 136 1.59 17.99 17.37
C GLU A 136 1.20 19.01 16.26
N GLU A 137 0.78 18.50 15.11
CA GLU A 137 0.26 19.34 14.02
C GLU A 137 -1.22 19.02 13.77
N ALA A 138 -2.00 20.08 13.99
CA ALA A 138 -3.33 20.36 13.46
C ALA A 138 -4.46 19.40 13.87
N ASP A 139 -5.13 19.84 14.95
CA ASP A 139 -6.57 19.72 15.16
C ASP A 139 -7.31 20.22 13.89
N GLU A 140 -7.48 19.35 12.91
CA GLU A 140 -8.34 19.58 11.76
C GLU A 140 -9.78 19.46 12.24
N ARG A 141 -10.35 20.61 12.58
CA ARG A 141 -11.80 20.81 12.74
C ARG A 141 -12.48 20.34 11.46
N VAL A 142 -13.02 19.13 11.50
CA VAL A 142 -14.00 18.68 10.54
C VAL A 142 -15.30 19.40 10.88
N ASP A 143 -15.58 20.47 10.15
CA ASP A 143 -16.87 21.14 10.15
C ASP A 143 -17.95 20.11 9.74
N GLU A 144 -18.71 19.63 10.73
CA GLU A 144 -20.03 18.99 10.55
C GLU A 144 -21.04 20.02 10.04
N GLN A 145 -20.91 20.45 8.78
CA GLN A 145 -21.96 21.19 8.08
C GLN A 145 -21.97 20.79 6.61
N GLY A 146 -22.75 19.78 6.23
CA GLY A 146 -22.88 19.43 4.82
C GLY A 146 -23.67 18.18 4.47
N GLU A 147 -24.65 17.76 5.27
CA GLU A 147 -25.57 16.67 4.90
C GLU A 147 -27.03 17.09 5.08
N GLU A 148 -27.46 18.16 4.41
CA GLU A 148 -28.88 18.36 4.12
C GLU A 148 -29.03 19.31 2.91
N GLN A 149 -29.05 18.74 1.70
CA GLN A 149 -29.70 19.31 0.50
C GLN A 149 -29.40 18.46 -0.74
N VAL A 150 -30.05 17.29 -0.86
CA VAL A 150 -30.20 16.61 -2.16
C VAL A 150 -31.57 15.96 -2.23
N GLU A 151 -32.66 16.73 -2.17
CA GLU A 151 -33.99 16.30 -2.62
C GLU A 151 -34.81 17.50 -3.12
N GLU A 152 -34.36 18.26 -4.13
CA GLU A 152 -35.29 19.16 -4.85
C GLU A 152 -34.83 19.57 -6.27
N GLU A 153 -34.27 18.65 -7.07
CA GLU A 153 -34.05 18.90 -8.51
C GLU A 153 -34.53 17.71 -9.36
N GLY A 154 -35.82 17.39 -9.27
CA GLY A 154 -36.40 16.25 -9.99
C GLY A 154 -37.65 16.53 -10.83
N GLU A 155 -38.37 17.65 -10.62
CA GLU A 155 -39.74 17.79 -11.14
C GLU A 155 -40.00 19.00 -12.05
N GLU A 156 -39.00 19.77 -12.46
CA GLU A 156 -39.24 20.98 -13.27
C GLU A 156 -38.93 20.84 -14.78
N ARG A 157 -38.58 19.65 -15.27
CA ARG A 157 -38.27 19.43 -16.70
C ARG A 157 -39.44 18.96 -17.58
N ARG A 158 -40.67 18.89 -17.06
CA ARG A 158 -41.85 18.47 -17.85
C ARG A 158 -42.79 19.59 -18.32
N SER A 159 -42.55 20.86 -17.97
CA SER A 159 -43.57 21.92 -18.17
C SER A 159 -43.41 22.80 -19.43
N THR A 160 -42.26 22.81 -20.13
CA THR A 160 -42.02 23.82 -21.19
C THR A 160 -42.32 23.40 -22.63
N ARG A 161 -42.93 22.22 -22.88
CA ARG A 161 -43.29 21.79 -24.26
C ARG A 161 -44.72 22.09 -24.71
N ARG A 162 -45.51 22.87 -23.97
CA ARG A 162 -46.94 23.10 -24.29
C ARG A 162 -47.35 24.57 -24.43
N ALA A 163 -46.47 25.43 -24.94
CA ALA A 163 -46.80 26.81 -25.28
C ALA A 163 -46.35 27.21 -26.69
N GLN A 164 -46.64 26.37 -27.69
CA GLN A 164 -46.73 26.80 -29.08
C GLN A 164 -48.10 26.37 -29.60
N MET A 165 -49.06 27.30 -29.60
CA MET A 165 -50.17 27.42 -30.56
C MET A 165 -51.20 28.38 -29.99
N LYS A 166 -51.00 29.68 -30.22
CA LYS A 166 -52.13 30.61 -30.26
C LYS A 166 -51.84 31.70 -31.29
N LYS A 167 -52.20 31.39 -32.54
CA LYS A 167 -52.21 32.33 -33.67
C LYS A 167 -53.31 33.37 -33.41
N PRO A 168 -53.03 34.68 -33.49
CA PRO A 168 -54.07 35.70 -33.44
C PRO A 168 -54.80 35.78 -34.79
N LEU A 169 -56.13 35.66 -34.76
CA LEU A 169 -57.01 36.01 -35.87
C LEU A 169 -57.17 37.54 -35.88
N LEU A 170 -56.81 38.18 -37.00
CA LEU A 170 -57.08 39.59 -37.27
C LEU A 170 -58.56 39.77 -37.66
N PRO A 171 -59.26 40.81 -37.17
CA PRO A 171 -60.57 41.20 -37.69
C PRO A 171 -60.42 41.92 -39.04
N ARG A 172 -61.38 41.69 -39.94
CA ARG A 172 -61.55 42.42 -41.21
C ARG A 172 -62.45 43.63 -41.02
#